data_AF-A0A497NTI6-F1
#
_entry.id   AF-A0A497NTI6-F1
#
_cell.length_a   1.000
_cell.length_b   1.000
_cell.length_c   1.000
_cell.angle_alpha   90.00
_cell.angle_beta   90.00
_cell.angle_gamma   90.00
#
_symmetry.space_group_name_H-M   'P 1'
#
loop_
_entity.id
_entity.type
_entity.pdbx_description
1 polymer ?
#
loop_
_entity_poly.entity_id
_entity_poly.type
_entity_poly.pdbx_seq_one_letter_code
_entity_poly.pdbx_strand_id
1 'polypeptide(L)'
;VSFSLMKMRRVEMEFYRFGGEATLKDLKEGLRVAGVDKRLMLIEPTKEGHRESTIIGCEEYVAKKLKISVETVLDRVHALLRREEVGRTGVFIEKELSDDETFEKALKKIAEQNPAVRRRLTSLS
;
A
#
# COMPACT_ATOMS: atom_id res chain seq x y z
N VAL A 1 7.09 12.29 -2.89
CA VAL A 1 6.55 11.50 -4.02
C VAL A 1 7.18 10.12 -3.95
N SER A 2 6.44 9.04 -4.24
CA SER A 2 6.96 7.67 -4.33
C SER A 2 6.51 7.07 -5.66
N PHE A 3 7.38 6.29 -6.30
CA PHE A 3 7.09 5.61 -7.55
C PHE A 3 7.77 4.24 -7.57
N SER A 4 7.14 3.29 -8.26
CA SER A 4 7.66 1.92 -8.31
C SER A 4 8.73 1.77 -9.39
N LEU A 5 9.88 1.18 -9.05
CA LEU A 5 10.95 0.84 -10.00
C LEU A 5 10.71 -0.50 -10.72
N MET A 6 9.62 -1.20 -10.39
CA MET A 6 9.23 -2.47 -10.99
C MET A 6 7.72 -2.64 -10.95
N LYS A 7 7.17 -3.58 -11.71
CA LYS A 7 5.73 -3.84 -11.69
C LYS A 7 5.28 -4.21 -10.27
N MET A 8 4.27 -3.51 -9.76
CA MET A 8 3.69 -3.79 -8.45
C MET A 8 2.94 -5.13 -8.47
N ARG A 9 3.08 -5.89 -7.39
CA ARG A 9 2.25 -7.07 -7.12
C ARG A 9 0.83 -6.62 -6.79
N ARG A 10 -0.11 -7.56 -6.89
CA ARG A 10 -1.51 -7.33 -6.52
C ARG A 10 -1.66 -6.70 -5.14
N VAL A 11 -1.03 -7.29 -4.11
CA VAL A 11 -1.10 -6.77 -2.73
C VAL A 11 -0.53 -5.34 -2.60
N GLU A 12 0.51 -5.01 -3.38
CA GLU A 12 1.13 -3.67 -3.38
C GLU A 12 0.19 -2.63 -4.03
N MET A 13 -0.54 -3.00 -5.08
CA MET A 13 -1.57 -2.15 -5.69
C MET A 13 -2.81 -2.02 -4.79
N GLU A 14 -3.26 -3.14 -4.23
CA GLU A 14 -4.42 -3.16 -3.35
C GLU A 14 -4.17 -2.37 -2.05
N PHE A 15 -2.92 -2.17 -1.64
CA PHE A 15 -2.58 -1.26 -0.54
C PHE A 15 -2.99 0.20 -0.79
N TYR A 16 -2.80 0.72 -2.01
CA TYR A 16 -3.26 2.07 -2.36
C TYR A 16 -4.79 2.14 -2.30
N ARG A 17 -5.46 1.11 -2.82
CA ARG A 17 -6.93 1.00 -2.83
C ARG A 17 -7.51 0.86 -1.43
N PHE A 18 -6.83 0.12 -0.55
CA PHE A 18 -7.14 0.03 0.87
C PHE A 18 -7.15 1.41 1.52
N GLY A 19 -6.19 2.27 1.19
CA GLY A 19 -6.09 3.64 1.72
C GLY A 19 -6.99 4.68 1.05
N GLY A 20 -7.79 4.31 0.04
CA GLY A 20 -8.61 5.25 -0.74
C GLY A 20 -7.89 5.84 -1.95
N GLU A 21 -7.50 4.97 -2.89
CA GLU A 21 -6.94 5.38 -4.17
C GLU A 21 -7.92 6.25 -4.99
N ALA A 22 -7.43 7.34 -5.56
CA ALA A 22 -8.16 8.20 -6.47
C ALA A 22 -7.36 8.41 -7.76
N THR A 23 -8.03 8.33 -8.90
CA THR A 23 -7.45 8.61 -10.21
C THR A 23 -7.44 10.10 -10.53
N LEU A 24 -6.68 10.50 -11.55
CA LEU A 24 -6.71 11.87 -12.04
C LEU A 24 -8.13 12.32 -12.43
N LYS A 25 -8.94 11.40 -12.96
CA LYS A 25 -10.34 11.67 -13.29
C LYS A 25 -11.16 11.96 -12.03
N ASP A 26 -11.04 11.10 -11.01
CA ASP A 26 -11.76 11.27 -9.74
C ASP A 26 -11.44 12.63 -9.11
N LEU A 27 -10.17 13.05 -9.13
CA LEU A 27 -9.74 14.33 -8.60
C LEU A 27 -10.30 15.52 -9.41
N LYS A 28 -10.31 15.43 -10.74
CA LYS A 28 -10.89 16.48 -11.61
C LYS A 28 -12.40 16.63 -11.40
N GLU A 29 -13.08 15.54 -11.10
CA GLU A 29 -14.52 15.50 -10.83
C GLU A 29 -14.86 15.80 -9.35
N GLY A 30 -13.84 16.03 -8.50
CA GLY A 30 -14.03 16.28 -7.07
C GLY A 30 -14.63 15.09 -6.32
N LEU A 31 -14.49 13.88 -6.85
CA LEU A 31 -15.03 12.67 -6.26
C LEU A 31 -14.28 12.32 -4.97
N ARG A 32 -15.05 11.91 -3.97
CA ARG A 32 -14.54 11.39 -2.71
C ARG A 32 -14.63 9.87 -2.74
N VAL A 33 -13.53 9.21 -2.43
CA VAL A 33 -13.42 7.74 -2.43
C VAL A 33 -13.40 7.20 -1.00
N ALA A 34 -13.89 5.98 -0.82
CA ALA A 34 -13.79 5.29 0.46
C ALA A 34 -12.39 4.69 0.63
N GLY A 35 -11.94 4.59 1.88
CA GLY A 35 -10.66 4.00 2.25
C GLY A 35 -10.58 3.71 3.73
N VAL A 36 -9.51 3.07 4.17
CA VAL A 36 -9.27 2.73 5.58
C VAL A 36 -8.08 3.53 6.09
N ASP A 37 -8.25 4.17 7.24
CA ASP A 37 -7.17 4.90 7.89
C ASP A 37 -6.29 3.98 8.77
N LYS A 38 -5.28 4.57 9.43
CA LYS A 38 -4.34 3.82 10.27
C LYS A 38 -4.94 3.33 11.59
N ARG A 39 -6.12 3.83 11.98
CA ARG A 39 -6.87 3.42 13.18
C ARG A 39 -7.77 2.22 12.89
N LEU A 40 -7.68 1.64 11.70
CA LEU A 40 -8.55 0.56 11.21
C LEU A 40 -10.02 1.02 11.10
N MET A 41 -10.24 2.28 10.72
CA MET A 41 -11.56 2.82 10.43
C MET A 41 -11.79 2.91 8.92
N LEU A 42 -12.86 2.28 8.43
CA LEU A 42 -13.40 2.52 7.10
C LEU A 42 -14.05 3.91 7.09
N ILE A 43 -13.55 4.77 6.22
CA ILE A 43 -14.03 6.12 5.99
C ILE A 43 -14.88 6.10 4.72
N GLU A 44 -16.19 6.28 4.88
CA GLU A 44 -17.13 6.32 3.78
C GLU A 44 -17.64 7.76 3.55
N PRO A 45 -17.39 8.37 2.38
CA PRO A 45 -17.88 9.70 2.08
C PRO A 45 -19.42 9.77 2.11
N THR A 46 -19.94 10.85 2.67
CA THR A 46 -21.34 11.27 2.58
C THR A 46 -21.43 12.61 1.84
N LYS A 47 -22.66 13.11 1.60
CA LYS A 47 -22.86 14.41 0.93
C LYS A 47 -22.19 15.57 1.68
N GLU A 48 -22.19 15.54 3.01
CA GLU A 48 -21.75 16.65 3.87
C GLU A 48 -20.48 16.33 4.68
N GLY A 49 -19.99 15.08 4.63
CA GLY A 49 -18.90 14.64 5.50
C GLY A 49 -18.52 13.19 5.24
N HIS A 50 -18.33 12.39 6.28
CA HIS A 50 -18.06 10.96 6.16
C HIS A 50 -18.64 10.20 7.34
N ARG A 51 -18.78 8.88 7.17
CA ARG A 51 -19.06 7.94 8.25
C ARG A 51 -17.81 7.13 8.52
N GLU A 52 -17.54 6.89 9.80
CA GLU A 52 -16.47 6.00 10.24
C GLU A 52 -17.07 4.71 10.82
N SER A 53 -16.53 3.56 10.44
CA SER A 53 -16.84 2.26 11.04
C SER A 53 -15.57 1.44 11.21
N THR A 54 -15.48 0.65 12.28
CA THR A 54 -14.32 -0.24 12.46
C THR A 54 -14.32 -1.32 11.38
N ILE A 55 -13.13 -1.67 10.88
CA ILE A 55 -12.96 -2.79 9.95
C ILE A 55 -12.75 -4.14 10.65
N ILE A 56 -12.43 -4.11 11.95
CA ILE A 56 -12.13 -5.32 12.74
C ILE A 56 -13.41 -6.16 12.85
N GLY A 57 -13.34 -7.42 12.42
CA GLY A 57 -14.46 -8.35 12.35
C GLY A 57 -15.42 -8.10 11.17
N CYS A 58 -15.08 -7.17 10.28
CA CYS A 58 -15.84 -6.82 9.08
C CYS A 58 -14.98 -6.86 7.80
N GLU A 59 -13.90 -7.63 7.81
CA GLU A 59 -12.85 -7.60 6.80
C GLU A 59 -13.36 -7.99 5.41
N GLU A 60 -14.25 -8.99 5.32
CA GLU A 60 -14.87 -9.41 4.05
C GLU A 60 -15.74 -8.30 3.44
N TYR A 61 -16.51 -7.61 4.28
CA TYR A 61 -17.34 -6.49 3.85
C TYR A 61 -16.46 -5.37 3.27
N VAL A 62 -15.38 -5.03 3.98
CA VAL A 62 -14.43 -3.99 3.58
C VAL A 62 -13.72 -4.37 2.28
N ALA A 63 -13.27 -5.61 2.15
CA ALA A 63 -12.64 -6.13 0.94
C ALA A 63 -13.57 -6.00 -0.27
N LYS A 64 -14.84 -6.39 -0.12
CA LYS A 64 -15.86 -6.23 -1.16
C LYS A 64 -16.12 -4.76 -1.49
N LYS A 65 -16.24 -3.90 -0.48
CA LYS A 65 -16.50 -2.46 -0.62
C LYS A 65 -15.40 -1.75 -1.41
N LEU A 66 -14.14 -2.00 -1.05
CA LEU A 66 -12.96 -1.42 -1.68
C LEU A 66 -12.52 -2.18 -2.96
N LYS A 67 -13.19 -3.31 -3.24
CA LYS A 67 -12.93 -4.27 -4.33
C LYS A 67 -11.47 -4.76 -4.36
N ILE A 68 -10.95 -5.15 -3.21
CA ILE A 68 -9.62 -5.72 -2.99
C ILE A 68 -9.74 -7.15 -2.43
N SER A 69 -8.65 -7.88 -2.30
CA SER A 69 -8.65 -9.18 -1.63
C SER A 69 -8.93 -9.06 -0.12
N VAL A 70 -9.59 -10.07 0.44
CA VAL A 70 -9.73 -10.22 1.90
C VAL A 70 -8.35 -10.39 2.55
N GLU A 71 -7.45 -11.12 1.89
CA GLU A 71 -6.04 -11.28 2.30
C GLU A 71 -5.36 -9.93 2.54
N THR A 72 -5.50 -8.97 1.61
CA THR A 72 -4.93 -7.63 1.81
C THR A 72 -5.51 -6.95 3.03
N VAL A 73 -6.83 -7.04 3.27
CA VAL A 73 -7.44 -6.43 4.46
C VAL A 73 -6.90 -7.06 5.74
N LEU A 74 -6.83 -8.40 5.81
CA LEU A 74 -6.31 -9.14 6.96
C LEU A 74 -4.85 -8.81 7.24
N ASP A 75 -4.01 -8.77 6.20
CA ASP A 75 -2.60 -8.39 6.30
C ASP A 75 -2.46 -6.98 6.90
N ARG A 76 -3.32 -6.04 6.49
CA ARG A 76 -3.31 -4.67 7.00
C ARG A 76 -3.77 -4.59 8.45
N VAL A 77 -4.82 -5.31 8.83
CA VAL A 77 -5.28 -5.41 10.21
C VAL A 77 -4.16 -5.96 11.08
N HIS A 78 -3.59 -7.11 10.72
CA HIS A 78 -2.50 -7.74 11.47
C HIS A 78 -1.27 -6.82 11.58
N ALA A 79 -0.84 -6.20 10.49
CA ALA A 79 0.32 -5.30 10.50
C ALA A 79 0.13 -4.05 11.37
N LEU A 80 -1.07 -3.46 11.38
CA LEU A 80 -1.35 -2.27 12.18
C LEU A 80 -1.51 -2.61 13.67
N LEU A 81 -2.16 -3.72 14.01
CA LEU A 81 -2.26 -4.19 15.40
C LEU A 81 -0.89 -4.57 15.97
N ARG A 82 -0.10 -5.36 15.23
CA ARG A 82 1.29 -5.67 15.59
C ARG A 82 2.10 -4.41 15.84
N ARG A 83 1.93 -3.39 15.00
CA ARG A 83 2.70 -2.15 15.11
C ARG A 83 2.39 -1.39 16.40
N GLU A 84 1.15 -1.41 16.87
CA GLU A 84 0.79 -0.79 18.15
C GLU A 84 1.42 -1.55 19.34
N GLU A 85 1.52 -2.87 19.24
CA GLU A 85 2.10 -3.72 20.29
C GLU A 85 3.64 -3.66 20.35
N VAL A 86 4.32 -3.85 19.21
CA VAL A 86 5.78 -4.05 19.16
C VAL A 86 6.55 -2.92 18.46
N GLY A 87 5.85 -1.89 17.96
CA GLY A 87 6.46 -0.76 17.26
C GLY A 87 6.60 -0.96 15.75
N ARG A 88 7.28 -0.01 15.07
CA ARG A 88 7.42 0.00 13.61
C ARG A 88 8.54 -0.94 13.15
N THR A 89 8.17 -1.94 12.35
CA THR A 89 9.08 -2.68 11.47
C THR A 89 8.56 -2.56 10.03
N GLY A 90 9.42 -2.52 9.02
CA GLY A 90 8.92 -2.46 7.63
C GLY A 90 9.88 -1.93 6.56
N VAL A 91 10.99 -1.28 6.93
CA VAL A 91 12.05 -0.95 5.97
C VAL A 91 12.96 -2.16 5.85
N PHE A 92 12.99 -2.76 4.66
CA PHE A 92 13.87 -3.89 4.37
C PHE A 92 15.27 -3.43 3.97
N ILE A 93 15.35 -2.43 3.08
CA ILE A 93 16.58 -1.81 2.62
C ILE A 93 16.33 -0.31 2.49
N GLU A 94 17.25 0.48 3.03
CA GLU A 94 17.32 1.92 2.83
C GLU A 94 18.66 2.24 2.16
N LYS A 95 18.61 3.01 1.08
CA LYS A 95 19.80 3.38 0.30
C LYS A 95 19.70 4.84 -0.11
N GLU A 96 20.58 5.66 0.45
CA GLU A 96 20.81 7.00 -0.03
C GLU A 96 21.62 6.97 -1.34
N LEU A 97 21.21 7.81 -2.29
CA LEU A 97 21.82 7.96 -3.60
C LEU A 97 22.68 9.22 -3.64
N SER A 98 23.80 9.15 -4.33
CA SER A 98 24.58 10.34 -4.72
C SER A 98 23.96 11.01 -5.94
N ASP A 99 24.28 12.28 -6.16
CA ASP A 99 23.78 13.06 -7.31
C ASP A 99 24.07 12.41 -8.67
N ASP A 100 25.16 11.64 -8.77
CA ASP A 100 25.59 10.95 -10.01
C ASP A 100 25.03 9.52 -10.16
N GLU A 101 24.20 9.05 -9.23
CA GLU A 101 23.69 7.67 -9.22
C GLU A 101 22.21 7.61 -9.60
N THR A 102 21.88 6.90 -10.68
CA THR A 102 20.48 6.68 -11.08
C THR A 102 19.82 5.58 -10.24
N PHE A 103 18.49 5.65 -10.13
CA PHE A 103 17.68 4.66 -9.40
C PHE A 103 17.88 3.24 -9.94
N GLU A 104 17.97 3.07 -11.25
CA GLU A 104 18.17 1.78 -11.91
C GLU A 104 19.54 1.19 -11.61
N LYS A 105 20.58 2.04 -11.62
CA LYS A 105 21.96 1.62 -11.31
C LYS A 105 22.05 1.17 -9.85
N ALA A 106 21.45 1.91 -8.92
CA ALA A 106 21.40 1.53 -7.51
C ALA A 106 20.63 0.23 -7.29
N LEU A 107 19.43 0.09 -7.89
CA LEU A 107 18.61 -1.11 -7.78
C LEU A 107 19.32 -2.35 -8.34
N LYS A 108 20.04 -2.21 -9.46
CA LYS A 108 20.83 -3.29 -10.05
C LYS A 108 21.93 -3.76 -9.09
N LYS A 109 22.71 -2.85 -8.52
CA LYS A 109 23.76 -3.19 -7.53
C LYS A 109 23.18 -3.90 -6.31
N ILE A 110 22.03 -3.43 -5.79
CA ILE A 110 21.35 -4.06 -4.66
C ILE A 110 20.93 -5.50 -5.03
N ALA A 111 20.40 -5.72 -6.23
CA ALA A 111 19.99 -7.05 -6.69
C ALA A 111 21.15 -8.03 -6.89
N GLU A 112 22.32 -7.55 -7.32
CA GLU A 112 23.53 -8.37 -7.43
C GLU A 112 23.93 -8.93 -6.05
N GLN A 113 23.79 -8.12 -5.00
CA GLN A 113 24.18 -8.45 -3.64
C GLN A 113 23.08 -9.14 -2.81
N ASN A 114 21.80 -8.88 -3.11
CA ASN A 114 20.66 -9.37 -2.34
C ASN A 114 19.77 -10.32 -3.17
N PRO A 115 19.78 -11.64 -2.88
CA PRO A 115 18.96 -12.62 -3.59
C PRO A 115 17.45 -12.36 -3.54
N ALA A 116 16.93 -11.76 -2.46
CA ALA A 116 15.51 -11.46 -2.35
C ALA A 116 15.09 -10.37 -3.34
N VAL A 117 15.90 -9.31 -3.46
CA VAL A 117 15.69 -8.24 -4.44
C VAL A 117 15.84 -8.77 -5.87
N ARG A 118 16.86 -9.60 -6.12
CA ARG A 118 17.06 -10.25 -7.42
C ARG A 118 15.85 -11.07 -7.85
N ARG A 119 15.35 -11.96 -7.00
CA ARG A 119 14.17 -12.78 -7.28
C ARG A 119 12.95 -11.93 -7.63
N ARG A 120 12.76 -10.81 -6.91
CA ARG A 120 11.63 -9.91 -7.13
C ARG A 120 11.72 -9.15 -8.46
N LEU A 121 12.92 -8.88 -8.96
CA LEU A 121 13.16 -8.31 -10.29
C LEU A 121 12.97 -9.34 -11.40
N THR A 122 13.47 -10.57 -11.22
CA THR A 122 13.45 -11.60 -12.26
C THR A 122 12.14 -12.36 -12.36
N SER A 123 11.30 -12.38 -11.32
CA SER A 123 10.00 -13.08 -11.32
C SER A 123 8.93 -12.45 -12.24
N LEU A 124 9.35 -11.57 -13.15
CA LEU A 124 8.51 -10.78 -14.06
C LEU A 124 8.88 -10.98 -15.54
N SER A 125 9.83 -11.89 -15.84
CA SER A 125 10.13 -12.36 -17.21
C SER A 125 9.37 -13.64 -17.53
#